data_AF-A0A0S7ZZD7-F1
#
_entry.id   AF-A0A0S7ZZD7-F1
#
_cell.length_a   1.000
_cell.length_b   1.000
_cell.length_c   1.000
_cell.angle_alpha   90.00
_cell.angle_beta   90.00
_cell.angle_gamma   90.00
#
_symmetry.space_group_name_H-M   'P 1'
#
loop_
_entity.id
_entity.type
_entity.pdbx_description
1 polymer ?
#
loop_
_entity_poly.entity_id
_entity_poly.type
_entity_poly.pdbx_seq_one_letter_code
_entity_poly.pdbx_strand_id
1 'polypeptide(L)'
;MQKLQAKKWVLTIISPLILIASCATAERHYDQRIDDATGKPQWVLHGTQTSKTDRGRIFLGVGEAQTNGEFSRQATTANQRAREELEQMVQRFIEVVSRDYIASGAAAPAGFQEHQA
;
A
#
# COMPACT_ATOMS: atom_id res chain seq x y z
N MET A 1 44.29 14.09 34.43
CA MET A 1 43.97 14.00 32.98
C MET A 1 43.16 12.75 32.59
N GLN A 2 43.11 11.68 33.40
CA GLN A 2 42.44 10.40 33.10
C GLN A 2 40.89 10.48 33.04
N LYS A 3 40.26 11.35 33.85
CA LYS A 3 38.79 11.52 33.90
C LYS A 3 38.19 12.15 32.63
N LEU A 4 38.97 12.95 31.89
CA LEU A 4 38.52 13.53 30.62
C LEU A 4 38.51 12.51 29.48
N GLN A 5 39.46 11.56 29.49
CA GLN A 5 39.54 10.52 28.46
C GLN A 5 38.40 9.51 28.61
N ALA A 6 38.07 9.09 29.85
CA ALA A 6 36.92 8.23 30.12
C ALA A 6 35.58 8.88 29.71
N LYS A 7 35.41 10.19 29.96
CA LYS A 7 34.18 10.92 29.58
C LYS A 7 34.00 11.04 28.06
N LYS A 8 35.09 11.20 27.32
CA LYS A 8 35.08 11.21 25.84
C LYS A 8 34.75 9.83 25.29
N TRP A 9 35.32 8.77 25.85
CA TRP A 9 35.05 7.38 25.43
C TRP A 9 33.60 6.94 25.71
N VAL A 10 33.03 7.34 26.85
CA VAL A 10 31.62 7.06 27.17
C VAL A 10 30.68 7.77 26.19
N LEU A 11 30.98 9.01 25.79
CA LEU A 11 30.19 9.75 24.81
C LEU A 11 30.25 9.14 23.40
N THR A 12 31.40 8.60 22.98
CA THR A 12 31.55 7.97 21.66
C THR A 12 30.82 6.62 21.56
N ILE A 13 30.66 5.89 22.67
CA ILE A 13 29.97 4.58 22.69
C ILE A 13 28.44 4.73 22.79
N ILE A 14 27.94 5.82 23.38
CA ILE A 14 26.49 6.06 23.53
C ILE A 14 25.84 6.53 22.21
N SER A 15 26.58 7.26 21.36
CA SER A 15 26.08 7.76 20.08
C SER A 15 25.58 6.68 19.10
N PRO A 16 26.28 5.55 18.87
CA PRO A 16 25.76 4.48 18.03
C PRO A 16 24.59 3.72 18.66
N LEU A 17 24.45 3.73 19.99
CA LEU A 17 23.38 2.99 20.69
C LEU A 17 21.99 3.63 20.53
N ILE A 18 21.93 4.94 20.33
CA ILE A 18 20.67 5.69 20.11
C ILE A 18 20.15 5.48 18.67
N LEU A 19 21.04 5.26 17.70
CA LEU A 19 20.68 5.03 16.30
C LEU A 19 19.98 3.69 16.06
N ILE A 20 20.25 2.67 16.88
CA ILE A 20 19.68 1.33 16.72
C ILE A 20 18.24 1.22 17.25
N ALA A 21 17.83 2.10 18.16
CA ALA A 21 16.48 2.06 18.76
C ALA A 21 15.38 2.63 17.85
N SER A 22 15.74 3.36 16.79
CA SER A 22 14.77 4.00 15.88
C SER A 22 14.17 3.05 14.83
N CYS A 23 14.65 1.81 14.72
CA CYS A 23 14.12 0.84 13.76
C CYS A 23 12.98 -0.04 14.33
N ALA A 24 12.52 0.24 15.54
CA ALA A 24 11.36 -0.45 16.12
C ALA A 24 10.09 0.01 15.39
N THR A 25 9.72 -0.81 14.39
CA THR A 25 8.51 -0.73 13.57
C THR A 25 7.27 -0.43 14.42
N ALA A 26 6.49 0.57 14.00
CA ALA A 26 5.18 0.85 14.55
C ALA A 26 4.23 -0.33 14.29
N GLU A 27 3.64 -0.89 15.34
CA GLU A 27 2.61 -1.92 15.23
C GLU A 27 1.42 -1.35 14.45
N ARG A 28 1.22 -1.86 13.23
CA ARG A 28 0.03 -1.53 12.45
C ARG A 28 -1.14 -2.33 13.01
N HIS A 29 -1.98 -1.66 13.78
CA HIS A 29 -3.26 -2.21 14.21
C HIS A 29 -4.13 -2.40 12.96
N TYR A 30 -4.18 -3.62 12.44
CA TYR A 30 -5.15 -3.99 11.41
C TYR A 30 -6.42 -4.37 12.14
N ASP A 31 -7.51 -3.65 11.88
CA ASP A 31 -8.85 -4.01 12.36
C ASP A 31 -9.25 -5.33 11.68
N GLN A 32 -8.85 -6.45 12.29
CA GLN A 32 -9.26 -7.79 11.90
C GLN A 32 -10.64 -8.04 12.47
N ARG A 33 -11.63 -7.30 11.98
CA ARG A 33 -12.99 -7.78 12.12
C ARG A 33 -13.09 -9.02 11.22
N ILE A 34 -13.19 -10.18 11.88
CA ILE A 34 -13.41 -11.49 11.28
C ILE A 34 -14.92 -11.69 11.33
N ASP A 35 -15.61 -11.24 10.29
CA ASP A 35 -17.07 -11.18 10.28
C ASP A 35 -17.68 -12.28 9.38
N ASP A 36 -17.18 -13.51 9.39
CA ASP A 36 -17.87 -14.59 8.69
C ASP A 36 -17.73 -15.96 9.37
N ALA A 37 -18.64 -16.88 9.01
CA ALA A 37 -18.62 -18.27 9.48
C ALA A 37 -17.38 -19.07 9.01
N THR A 38 -16.57 -18.47 8.13
CA THR A 38 -15.36 -19.04 7.52
C THR A 38 -14.06 -18.58 8.17
N GLY A 39 -14.11 -17.65 9.12
CA GLY A 39 -12.94 -17.13 9.83
C GLY A 39 -12.02 -16.24 8.98
N LYS A 40 -12.54 -15.66 7.89
CA LYS A 40 -11.79 -14.79 6.97
C LYS A 40 -12.26 -13.35 7.10
N PRO A 41 -11.36 -12.36 6.94
CA PRO A 41 -11.77 -10.97 6.90
C PRO A 41 -12.75 -10.70 5.76
N GLN A 42 -13.78 -9.89 6.00
CA GLN A 42 -14.81 -9.54 5.01
C GLN A 42 -14.24 -8.99 3.70
N TRP A 43 -13.20 -8.17 3.78
CA TRP A 43 -12.55 -7.59 2.60
C TRP A 43 -11.95 -8.65 1.68
N VAL A 44 -11.58 -9.83 2.19
CA VAL A 44 -11.11 -10.97 1.38
C VAL A 44 -12.27 -11.61 0.63
N LEU A 45 -13.42 -11.80 1.30
CA LEU A 45 -14.60 -12.43 0.72
C LEU A 45 -15.22 -11.62 -0.41
N HIS A 46 -15.25 -10.31 -0.25
CA HIS A 46 -15.74 -9.40 -1.29
C HIS A 46 -14.80 -9.33 -2.50
N GLY A 47 -13.54 -9.74 -2.33
CA GLY A 47 -12.54 -9.73 -3.40
C GLY A 47 -12.19 -8.32 -3.87
N THR A 48 -11.62 -8.27 -5.08
CA THR A 48 -11.18 -7.02 -5.71
C THR A 48 -12.38 -6.21 -6.19
N GLN A 49 -12.59 -5.02 -5.63
CA GLN A 49 -13.75 -4.17 -5.96
C GLN A 49 -13.53 -2.70 -5.64
N THR A 50 -14.39 -1.85 -6.20
CA THR A 50 -14.58 -0.47 -5.71
C THR A 50 -15.71 -0.45 -4.69
N SER A 51 -15.40 -0.11 -3.44
CA SER A 51 -16.39 -0.07 -2.36
C SER A 51 -16.63 1.35 -1.88
N LYS A 52 -17.89 1.65 -1.54
CA LYS A 52 -18.28 2.93 -0.93
C LYS A 52 -18.23 2.78 0.59
N THR A 53 -17.44 3.62 1.22
CA THR A 53 -17.33 3.74 2.68
C THR A 53 -17.84 5.10 3.12
N ASP A 54 -18.03 5.26 4.42
CA ASP A 54 -18.40 6.52 5.06
C ASP A 54 -17.38 7.64 4.77
N ARG A 55 -16.14 7.25 4.41
CA ARG A 55 -15.03 8.14 4.08
C ARG A 55 -14.85 8.37 2.57
N GLY A 56 -15.74 7.84 1.73
CA GLY A 56 -15.67 7.95 0.28
C GLY A 56 -15.50 6.60 -0.43
N ARG A 57 -15.16 6.63 -1.72
CA ARG A 57 -14.93 5.42 -2.52
C ARG A 57 -13.48 4.95 -2.40
N ILE A 58 -13.29 3.66 -2.15
CA ILE A 58 -11.96 3.04 -2.08
C ILE A 58 -11.83 1.98 -3.17
N PHE A 59 -10.64 1.89 -3.75
CA PHE A 59 -10.23 0.75 -4.58
C PHE A 59 -9.63 -0.30 -3.66
N LEU A 60 -10.17 -1.52 -3.71
CA LEU A 60 -9.68 -2.66 -2.95
C LEU A 60 -9.15 -3.70 -3.92
N GLY A 61 -7.87 -4.06 -3.78
CA GLY A 61 -7.25 -5.16 -4.50
C GLY A 61 -6.99 -6.34 -3.59
N VAL A 62 -7.42 -7.53 -4.01
CA VAL A 62 -7.18 -8.79 -3.29
C VAL A 62 -6.43 -9.73 -4.21
N GLY A 63 -5.33 -10.29 -3.72
CA GLY A 63 -4.49 -11.23 -4.46
C GLY A 63 -4.32 -12.52 -3.68
N GLU A 64 -4.30 -13.63 -4.40
CA GLU A 64 -4.07 -14.97 -3.87
C GLU A 64 -2.85 -15.58 -4.54
N ALA A 65 -2.09 -16.40 -3.81
CA ALA A 65 -0.99 -17.19 -4.34
C ALA A 65 -1.11 -18.65 -3.91
N GLN A 66 -0.72 -19.56 -4.81
CA GLN A 66 -0.70 -20.99 -4.53
C GLN A 66 0.29 -21.30 -3.41
N THR A 67 -0.04 -22.32 -2.61
CA THR A 67 0.87 -22.81 -1.57
C THR A 67 2.10 -23.48 -2.22
N ASN A 68 3.29 -23.07 -1.81
CA ASN A 68 4.56 -23.58 -2.34
C ASN A 68 5.57 -23.91 -1.23
N GLY A 69 5.07 -24.17 -0.02
CA GLY A 69 5.89 -24.51 1.15
C GLY A 69 6.58 -23.33 1.84
N GLU A 70 6.61 -22.14 1.22
CA GLU A 70 7.31 -20.96 1.73
C GLU A 70 6.35 -19.77 1.88
N PHE A 71 5.89 -19.52 3.12
CA PHE A 71 4.90 -18.48 3.41
C PHE A 71 5.35 -17.08 2.96
N SER A 72 6.63 -16.74 3.14
CA SER A 72 7.18 -15.44 2.75
C SER A 72 7.06 -15.19 1.24
N ARG A 73 7.35 -16.22 0.42
CA ARG A 73 7.21 -16.18 -1.04
C ARG A 73 5.75 -16.14 -1.47
N GLN A 74 4.90 -16.91 -0.80
CA GLN A 74 3.47 -16.91 -1.05
C GLN A 74 2.87 -15.52 -0.78
N ALA A 75 3.17 -14.93 0.37
CA ALA A 75 2.70 -13.59 0.74
C ALA A 75 3.19 -12.52 -0.23
N THR A 76 4.46 -12.58 -0.65
CA THR A 76 5.02 -11.65 -1.63
C THR A 76 4.30 -11.76 -2.98
N THR A 77 4.05 -12.98 -3.46
CA THR A 77 3.32 -13.23 -4.72
C THR A 77 1.87 -12.74 -4.64
N ALA A 78 1.18 -13.04 -3.54
CA ALA A 78 -0.21 -12.61 -3.32
C ALA A 78 -0.32 -11.08 -3.28
N ASN A 79 0.60 -10.41 -2.58
CA ASN A 79 0.66 -8.96 -2.54
C ASN A 79 0.93 -8.35 -3.91
N GLN A 80 1.82 -8.95 -4.70
CA GLN A 80 2.11 -8.48 -6.06
C GLN A 80 0.87 -8.54 -6.96
N ARG A 81 0.13 -9.66 -6.93
CA ARG A 81 -1.14 -9.80 -7.66
C ARG A 81 -2.21 -8.81 -7.19
N ALA A 82 -2.31 -8.56 -5.89
CA ALA A 82 -3.23 -7.56 -5.35
C ALA A 82 -2.94 -6.15 -5.90
N ARG A 83 -1.65 -5.81 -6.08
CA ARG A 83 -1.23 -4.53 -6.66
C ARG A 83 -1.50 -4.45 -8.16
N GLU A 84 -1.31 -5.54 -8.89
CA GLU A 84 -1.64 -5.63 -10.31
C GLU A 84 -3.14 -5.37 -10.56
N GLU A 85 -4.02 -5.90 -9.72
CA GLU A 85 -5.46 -5.62 -9.81
C GLU A 85 -5.79 -4.14 -9.53
N LEU A 86 -5.12 -3.52 -8.53
CA LEU A 86 -5.28 -2.09 -8.26
C LEU A 86 -4.80 -1.22 -9.44
N GLU A 87 -3.67 -1.57 -10.05
CA GLU A 87 -3.15 -0.87 -11.22
C GLU A 87 -4.15 -0.92 -12.38
N GLN A 88 -4.72 -2.09 -12.67
CA GLN A 88 -5.76 -2.23 -13.69
C GLN A 88 -7.01 -1.40 -13.39
N MET A 89 -7.47 -1.38 -12.13
CA MET A 89 -8.63 -0.57 -11.73
C MET A 89 -8.37 0.92 -11.90
N VAL A 90 -7.20 1.39 -11.46
CA VAL A 90 -6.81 2.80 -11.60
C VAL A 90 -6.66 3.17 -13.07
N GLN A 91 -6.06 2.31 -13.89
CA GLN A 91 -5.88 2.58 -15.31
C GLN A 91 -7.23 2.70 -16.04
N ARG A 92 -8.18 1.79 -15.78
CA ARG A 92 -9.54 1.88 -16.33
C ARG A 92 -10.26 3.14 -15.84
N PHE A 93 -10.11 3.48 -14.57
CA PHE A 93 -10.71 4.70 -14.02
C PHE A 93 -10.18 5.96 -14.72
N ILE A 94 -8.85 6.07 -14.85
CA ILE A 94 -8.22 7.20 -15.56
C ILE A 94 -8.70 7.25 -17.01
N GLU A 95 -8.73 6.11 -17.71
CA GLU A 95 -9.21 6.05 -19.08
C GLU A 95 -10.63 6.58 -19.24
N VAL A 96 -11.57 6.12 -18.39
CA VAL A 96 -12.97 6.56 -18.43
C VAL A 96 -13.07 8.06 -18.12
N VAL A 97 -12.41 8.53 -17.06
CA VAL A 97 -12.45 9.95 -16.67
C VAL A 97 -11.84 10.83 -17.75
N SER A 98 -10.74 10.41 -18.37
CA SER A 98 -10.11 11.14 -19.47
C SER A 98 -11.02 11.19 -20.70
N ARG A 99 -11.68 10.09 -21.06
CA ARG A 99 -12.64 10.05 -22.17
C ARG A 99 -13.84 10.96 -21.91
N ASP A 100 -14.41 10.93 -20.72
CA ASP A 100 -15.54 11.80 -20.33
C ASP A 100 -15.13 13.28 -20.33
N TYR A 101 -13.91 13.58 -19.87
CA TYR A 101 -13.38 14.94 -19.90
C TYR A 101 -13.23 15.47 -21.34
N ILE A 102 -12.73 14.65 -22.25
CA ILE A 102 -12.64 14.98 -23.68
C ILE A 102 -14.03 15.15 -24.30
N ALA A 103 -14.94 14.20 -24.05
CA ALA A 103 -16.31 14.22 -24.57
C ALA A 103 -17.14 15.42 -24.08
N SER A 104 -16.88 15.91 -22.87
CA SER A 104 -17.55 17.09 -22.31
C SER A 104 -17.20 18.40 -23.03
N GLY A 105 -16.20 18.39 -23.92
CA GLY A 105 -15.70 19.58 -24.61
C GLY A 105 -14.80 20.48 -23.76
N ALA A 106 -14.59 20.15 -22.47
CA ALA A 106 -13.67 20.88 -21.58
C ALA A 106 -12.18 20.66 -21.93
N ALA A 107 -11.86 19.59 -22.66
CA ALA A 107 -10.48 19.31 -23.10
C ALA A 107 -9.95 20.32 -24.13
N ALA A 108 -10.79 20.78 -25.06
CA ALA A 108 -10.41 21.73 -26.09
C ALA A 108 -9.93 23.09 -25.54
N PRO A 109 -10.65 23.78 -24.62
CA PRO A 109 -10.15 25.00 -24.01
C PRO A 109 -8.95 24.76 -23.07
N ALA A 110 -8.73 23.53 -22.60
CA ALA A 110 -7.59 23.16 -21.76
C ALA A 110 -6.34 22.72 -22.56
N GLY A 111 -6.41 22.67 -23.89
CA GLY A 111 -5.26 22.33 -24.75
C GLY A 111 -4.90 20.83 -24.78
N PHE A 112 -5.80 19.93 -24.38
CA PHE A 112 -5.56 18.49 -24.44
C PHE A 112 -5.72 17.97 -25.88
N GLN A 113 -4.70 17.27 -26.40
CA GLN A 113 -4.71 16.58 -27.69
C GLN A 113 -4.75 15.07 -27.46
N GLU A 114 -5.71 14.37 -28.05
CA GLU A 114 -5.81 12.92 -27.96
C GLU A 114 -4.71 12.27 -28.81
N HIS A 115 -3.67 11.75 -28.16
CA HIS A 115 -2.67 10.93 -28.84
C HIS A 115 -3.22 9.51 -29.00
N GLN A 116 -3.73 9.22 -30.21
CA GLN A 116 -4.00 7.85 -30.63
C GLN A 116 -2.65 7.15 -30.87
N ALA A 117 -2.40 6.08 -30.12
CA ALA A 117 -1.28 5.17 -30.32
C ALA A 117 -1.65 4.09 -31.35
#